data_AF-A0A841T409-F1
#
_entry.id   AF-A0A841T409-F1
#
_cell.length_a   1.000
_cell.length_b   1.000
_cell.length_c   1.000
_cell.angle_alpha   90.00
_cell.angle_beta   90.00
_cell.angle_gamma   90.00
#
_symmetry.space_group_name_H-M   'P 1'
#
loop_
_entity.id
_entity.type
_entity.pdbx_description
1 polymer ?
#
loop_
_entity_poly.entity_id
_entity_poly.type
_entity_poly.pdbx_seq_one_letter_code
_entity_poly.pdbx_strand_id
1 'polypeptide(L)'
;MLISEWLYEDDAIVTLVRNRLLMDLVTKGEGKKPIPKERLSRLNVHSSFAFPTLAVFEPSGFGRGKRERRGYAERIEDFLRRDGAEGYDVFLDEEGRVGLLFSWESKEAVEGIHARLRERFEHPINAGVGLPCGKLADAHVSYRQALLALEARFYKGVGQIVYYNEMGSYRRLGEYPVAKEKELFERIKGEDDGISIEEAVERFYDYLLEDGPLDRRNIDESTIRLLIGLEKRAFAEAYDDSAYRSYSGYDILSIVQMETLREIKEHVSAQLIRLREWMMPARPESRHTIIKKTLDYLQQDFEFATLDNTARKVHMTPTYLSALFKNSTGKTFIEQLTDIRIEKAKDMLRGTHLKNYEVAERVGYKDSRYFSQIFKKKVGLSPSEYRDMAVR
;
A
#
# COMPACT_ATOMS: atom_id res chain seq x y z
N MET A 1 -11.22 57.87 -13.60
CA MET A 1 -11.41 56.42 -13.35
C MET A 1 -10.25 55.62 -13.97
N LEU A 2 -8.99 56.01 -13.71
CA LEU A 2 -7.77 55.40 -14.29
C LEU A 2 -6.57 55.40 -13.32
N ILE A 3 -6.79 55.76 -12.04
CA ILE A 3 -5.73 55.82 -11.02
C ILE A 3 -5.64 54.50 -10.23
N SER A 4 -6.70 53.68 -10.24
CA SER A 4 -6.74 52.41 -9.51
C SER A 4 -5.96 51.28 -10.18
N GLU A 5 -5.83 51.25 -11.51
CA GLU A 5 -5.11 50.17 -12.20
C GLU A 5 -3.58 50.27 -12.06
N TRP A 6 -3.02 51.49 -12.06
CA TRP A 6 -1.57 51.72 -11.91
C TRP A 6 -1.07 51.48 -10.48
N LEU A 7 -1.88 51.78 -9.46
CA LEU A 7 -1.56 51.50 -8.05
C LEU A 7 -1.54 49.99 -7.73
N TYR A 8 -2.38 49.20 -8.41
CA TYR A 8 -2.41 47.75 -8.27
C TYR A 8 -1.20 47.08 -8.92
N GLU A 9 -0.70 47.60 -10.05
CA GLU A 9 0.52 47.09 -10.68
C GLU A 9 1.78 47.38 -9.84
N ASP A 10 1.88 48.57 -9.25
CA ASP A 10 3.01 48.92 -8.37
C ASP A 10 3.06 48.06 -7.10
N ASP A 11 1.91 47.81 -6.45
CA ASP A 11 1.84 46.98 -5.23
C ASP A 11 2.11 45.50 -5.51
N ALA A 12 1.63 45.00 -6.65
CA ALA A 12 1.93 43.64 -7.12
C ALA A 12 3.43 43.47 -7.45
N ILE A 13 4.04 44.45 -8.11
CA ILE A 13 5.48 44.44 -8.41
C ILE A 13 6.29 44.51 -7.12
N VAL A 14 5.95 45.40 -6.18
CA VAL A 14 6.63 45.51 -4.89
C VAL A 14 6.53 44.20 -4.10
N THR A 15 5.35 43.58 -4.08
CA THR A 15 5.14 42.27 -3.43
C THR A 15 5.97 41.16 -4.07
N LEU A 16 6.04 41.12 -5.40
CA LEU A 16 6.83 40.14 -6.13
C LEU A 16 8.33 40.32 -5.88
N VAL A 17 8.82 41.56 -5.88
CA VAL A 17 10.22 41.88 -5.59
C VAL A 17 10.57 41.60 -4.11
N ARG A 18 9.65 41.87 -3.18
CA ARG A 18 9.77 41.51 -1.76
C ARG A 18 9.91 39.99 -1.59
N ASN A 19 9.02 39.21 -2.19
CA ASN A 19 9.05 37.74 -2.11
C ASN A 19 10.34 37.18 -2.69
N ARG A 20 10.78 37.71 -3.83
CA ARG A 20 12.05 37.32 -4.43
C ARG A 20 13.24 37.64 -3.51
N LEU A 21 13.21 38.77 -2.82
CA LEU A 21 14.27 39.15 -1.87
C LEU A 21 14.32 38.21 -0.66
N LEU A 22 13.17 37.92 -0.05
CA LEU A 22 13.05 37.01 1.09
C LEU A 22 13.46 35.59 0.70
N MET A 23 13.05 35.12 -0.49
CA MET A 23 13.51 33.86 -1.05
C MET A 23 15.03 33.84 -1.28
N ASP A 24 15.59 34.92 -1.81
CA ASP A 24 17.04 35.05 -2.01
C ASP A 24 17.84 35.07 -0.69
N LEU A 25 17.23 35.48 0.41
CA LEU A 25 17.81 35.47 1.76
C LEU A 25 17.87 34.07 2.35
N VAL A 26 16.87 33.23 2.07
CA VAL A 26 16.78 31.89 2.67
C VAL A 26 17.33 30.77 1.79
N THR A 27 17.45 30.97 0.48
CA THR A 27 17.90 29.95 -0.48
C THR A 27 19.38 30.05 -0.88
N LYS A 28 19.95 31.26 -0.93
CA LYS A 28 21.34 31.47 -1.38
C LYS A 28 22.25 31.66 -0.16
N GLY A 29 23.15 30.71 0.05
CA GLY A 29 24.10 30.68 1.19
C GLY A 29 25.20 31.74 1.15
N GLU A 30 26.14 31.61 2.09
CA GLU A 30 27.20 32.57 2.44
C GLU A 30 27.93 33.24 1.25
N GLY A 31 28.25 34.54 1.40
CA GLY A 31 29.06 35.31 0.44
C GLY A 31 28.35 36.53 -0.17
N LYS A 32 27.08 36.78 0.13
CA LYS A 32 26.38 37.99 -0.33
C LYS A 32 26.70 39.21 0.52
N LYS A 33 26.89 40.35 -0.14
CA LYS A 33 26.98 41.67 0.53
C LYS A 33 25.70 41.92 1.36
N PRO A 34 25.81 42.58 2.52
CA PRO A 34 24.65 43.00 3.30
C PRO A 34 23.64 43.74 2.41
N ILE A 35 22.35 43.40 2.54
CA ILE A 35 21.30 44.14 1.84
C ILE A 35 21.19 45.52 2.51
N PRO A 36 21.30 46.64 1.77
CA PRO A 36 21.15 47.97 2.34
C PRO A 36 19.78 48.14 3.01
N LYS A 37 19.74 48.77 4.20
CA LYS A 37 18.48 49.00 4.95
C LYS A 37 17.44 49.76 4.12
N GLU A 38 17.89 50.73 3.31
CA GLU A 38 17.05 51.49 2.37
C GLU A 38 16.30 50.58 1.38
N ARG A 39 16.94 49.50 0.91
CA ARG A 39 16.32 48.53 0.01
C ARG A 39 15.27 47.67 0.73
N LEU A 40 15.50 47.33 1.99
CA LEU A 40 14.52 46.61 2.82
C LEU A 40 13.29 47.49 3.09
N SER A 41 13.51 48.75 3.49
CA SER A 41 12.44 49.72 3.72
C SER A 41 11.59 49.99 2.48
N ARG A 42 12.20 50.13 1.30
CA ARG A 42 11.48 50.32 0.02
C ARG A 42 10.58 49.15 -0.37
N LEU A 43 10.84 47.96 0.18
CA LEU A 43 10.09 46.74 -0.11
C LEU A 43 9.18 46.33 1.06
N ASN A 44 8.99 47.21 2.05
CA ASN A 44 8.22 46.92 3.26
C ASN A 44 8.67 45.63 3.97
N VAL A 45 9.99 45.38 3.96
CA VAL A 45 10.62 44.30 4.74
C VAL A 45 11.15 44.93 6.03
N HIS A 46 10.87 44.28 7.16
CA HIS A 46 11.36 44.75 8.45
C HIS A 46 12.90 44.78 8.43
N SER A 47 13.47 45.95 8.71
CA SER A 47 14.90 46.20 8.56
C SER A 47 15.73 45.88 9.80
N SER A 48 15.08 45.48 10.90
CA SER A 48 15.69 45.16 12.18
C SER A 48 14.97 43.99 12.84
N PHE A 49 15.58 42.81 12.76
CA PHE A 49 15.17 41.63 13.50
C PHE A 49 16.17 41.40 14.64
N ALA A 50 15.68 41.37 15.88
CA ALA A 50 16.49 40.95 17.02
C ALA A 50 16.64 39.44 16.94
N PHE A 51 17.87 38.97 16.66
CA PHE A 51 18.17 37.57 16.40
C PHE A 51 17.23 36.93 15.35
N PRO A 52 17.41 37.26 14.06
CA PRO A 52 16.51 36.81 13.00
C PRO A 52 16.35 35.28 13.00
N THR A 53 15.09 34.82 12.96
CA THR A 53 14.73 33.40 13.02
C THR A 53 13.69 33.08 11.96
N LEU A 54 13.72 31.86 11.43
CA LEU A 54 12.72 31.36 10.49
C LEU A 54 11.81 30.32 11.14
N ALA A 55 10.51 30.51 10.96
CA ALA A 55 9.51 29.45 11.06
C ALA A 55 9.02 29.12 9.64
N VAL A 56 8.79 27.84 9.35
CA VAL A 56 8.25 27.40 8.06
C VAL A 56 7.00 26.58 8.33
N PHE A 57 5.91 27.00 7.71
CA PHE A 57 4.61 26.36 7.79
C PHE A 57 4.35 25.54 6.52
N GLU A 58 3.94 24.29 6.68
CA GLU A 58 3.55 23.43 5.55
C GLU A 58 2.22 22.71 5.84
N PRO A 59 1.22 22.88 4.96
CA PRO A 59 -0.07 22.19 5.10
C PRO A 59 0.04 20.72 4.66
N SER A 60 -0.62 19.84 5.41
CA SER A 60 -0.66 18.39 5.19
C SER A 60 -1.94 17.92 4.46
N GLY A 61 -1.93 16.69 3.96
CA GLY A 61 -3.09 16.04 3.35
C GLY A 61 -3.25 16.26 1.84
N PHE A 62 -2.20 16.70 1.14
CA PHE A 62 -2.27 16.98 -0.31
C PHE A 62 -1.69 15.87 -1.20
N GLY A 63 -1.03 14.85 -0.65
CA GLY A 63 -0.42 13.76 -1.44
C GLY A 63 0.40 14.28 -2.63
N ARG A 64 0.02 13.88 -3.86
CA ARG A 64 0.63 14.31 -5.14
C ARG A 64 0.17 15.69 -5.65
N GLY A 65 -0.84 16.29 -5.03
CA GLY A 65 -1.48 17.54 -5.45
C GLY A 65 -0.62 18.78 -5.21
N LYS A 66 0.56 18.90 -5.84
CA LYS A 66 1.47 20.05 -5.68
C LYS A 66 0.77 21.39 -5.97
N ARG A 67 -0.10 21.44 -6.99
CA ARG A 67 -0.84 22.65 -7.36
C ARG A 67 -1.87 23.05 -6.30
N GLU A 68 -2.58 22.08 -5.74
CA GLU A 68 -3.58 22.30 -4.68
C GLU A 68 -2.91 22.76 -3.39
N ARG A 69 -1.80 22.10 -3.01
CA ARG A 69 -0.98 22.51 -1.86
C ARG A 69 -0.49 23.95 -2.02
N ARG A 70 0.04 24.30 -3.19
CA ARG A 70 0.51 25.65 -3.47
C ARG A 70 -0.62 26.68 -3.35
N GLY A 71 -1.77 26.42 -3.96
CA GLY A 71 -2.94 27.30 -3.82
C GLY A 71 -3.47 27.39 -2.39
N TYR A 72 -3.27 26.35 -1.57
CA TYR A 72 -3.57 26.38 -0.14
C TYR A 72 -2.59 27.27 0.64
N ALA A 73 -1.30 27.12 0.36
CA ALA A 73 -0.23 27.91 0.96
C ALA A 73 -0.31 29.39 0.59
N GLU A 74 -0.73 29.73 -0.64
CA GLU A 74 -1.02 31.12 -1.06
C GLU A 74 -2.11 31.75 -0.19
N ARG A 75 -3.16 31.00 0.16
CA ARG A 75 -4.21 31.50 1.09
C ARG A 75 -3.70 31.68 2.52
N ILE A 76 -2.79 30.81 2.98
CA ILE A 76 -2.12 30.95 4.28
C ILE A 76 -1.26 32.22 4.29
N GLU A 77 -0.44 32.42 3.26
CA GLU A 77 0.39 33.62 3.10
C GLU A 77 -0.47 34.89 3.12
N ASP A 78 -1.54 34.94 2.34
CA ASP A 78 -2.48 36.07 2.29
C ASP A 78 -3.12 36.34 3.66
N PHE A 79 -3.50 35.28 4.39
CA PHE A 79 -4.06 35.40 5.73
C PHE A 79 -3.04 36.03 6.70
N LEU A 80 -1.81 35.52 6.73
CA LEU A 80 -0.76 36.05 7.62
C LEU A 80 -0.36 37.48 7.27
N ARG A 81 -0.34 37.85 5.99
CA ARG A 81 -0.10 39.24 5.57
C ARG A 81 -1.18 40.21 6.04
N ARG A 82 -2.45 39.79 6.00
CA ARG A 82 -3.60 40.62 6.40
C ARG A 82 -3.79 40.67 7.92
N ASP A 83 -3.40 39.62 8.63
CA ASP A 83 -3.47 39.53 10.10
C ASP A 83 -2.58 40.58 10.78
N GLY A 84 -1.62 41.16 10.05
CA GLY A 84 -1.07 42.50 10.36
C GLY A 84 -0.30 42.60 11.68
N ALA A 85 0.15 41.48 12.25
CA ALA A 85 0.97 41.52 13.45
C ALA A 85 2.35 42.13 13.11
N GLU A 86 2.68 43.23 13.79
CA GLU A 86 3.98 43.90 13.64
C GLU A 86 5.12 42.95 14.03
N GLY A 87 6.17 42.87 13.19
CA GLY A 87 7.43 42.25 13.59
C GLY A 87 7.80 40.93 12.90
N TYR A 88 7.06 40.52 11.85
CA TYR A 88 7.49 39.43 10.97
C TYR A 88 7.25 39.71 9.47
N ASP A 89 8.03 39.03 8.64
CA ASP A 89 7.90 39.01 7.19
C ASP A 89 7.49 37.62 6.70
N VAL A 90 6.54 37.57 5.78
CA VAL A 90 6.01 36.30 5.21
C VAL A 90 6.46 36.17 3.76
N PHE A 91 6.77 34.94 3.34
CA PHE A 91 7.03 34.60 1.95
C PHE A 91 6.55 33.18 1.63
N LEU A 92 6.31 32.91 0.36
CA LEU A 92 6.02 31.56 -0.16
C LEU A 92 7.21 31.03 -0.94
N ASP A 93 7.61 29.79 -0.66
CA ASP A 93 8.69 29.14 -1.39
C ASP A 93 8.24 28.34 -2.62
N GLU A 94 9.21 27.78 -3.34
CA GLU A 94 8.97 27.04 -4.58
C GLU A 94 8.21 25.72 -4.37
N GLU A 95 8.32 25.11 -3.19
CA GLU A 95 7.62 23.85 -2.84
C GLU A 95 6.23 24.09 -2.23
N GLY A 96 5.79 25.35 -2.10
CA GLY A 96 4.49 25.70 -1.55
C GLY A 96 4.46 25.67 -0.02
N ARG A 97 5.56 26.07 0.62
CA ARG A 97 5.65 26.27 2.08
C ARG A 97 5.69 27.76 2.40
N VAL A 98 5.08 28.14 3.51
CA VAL A 98 4.99 29.54 3.94
C VAL A 98 6.08 29.80 4.98
N GLY A 99 7.07 30.62 4.62
CA GLY A 99 8.13 31.04 5.52
C GLY A 99 7.75 32.32 6.27
N LEU A 100 8.14 32.37 7.54
CA LEU A 100 7.94 33.48 8.45
C LEU A 100 9.29 33.86 9.06
N LEU A 101 9.79 35.05 8.72
CA LEU A 101 11.00 35.65 9.25
C LEU A 101 10.62 36.58 10.40
N PHE A 102 11.12 36.31 11.61
CA PHE A 102 10.72 37.03 12.82
C PHE A 102 11.90 37.24 13.77
N SER A 103 11.71 38.07 14.80
CA SER A 103 12.68 38.24 15.90
C SER A 103 12.49 37.15 16.95
N TRP A 104 13.57 36.50 17.39
CA TRP A 104 13.49 35.38 18.35
C TRP A 104 12.79 35.73 19.66
N GLU A 105 12.88 36.99 20.10
CA GLU A 105 12.19 37.52 21.28
C GLU A 105 10.66 37.42 21.19
N SER A 106 10.13 37.21 19.99
CA SER A 106 8.70 37.02 19.72
C SER A 106 8.34 35.58 19.36
N LYS A 107 9.16 34.58 19.74
CA LYS A 107 8.92 33.17 19.40
C LYS A 107 7.57 32.64 19.90
N GLU A 108 7.06 33.13 21.03
CA GLU A 108 5.76 32.76 21.57
C GLU A 108 4.62 33.17 20.61
N ALA A 109 4.83 34.20 19.78
CA ALA A 109 3.87 34.61 18.76
C ALA A 109 3.70 33.54 17.66
N VAL A 110 4.69 32.68 17.44
CA VAL A 110 4.62 31.59 16.44
C VAL A 110 3.55 30.57 16.85
N GLU A 111 3.42 30.26 18.14
CA GLU A 111 2.36 29.39 18.66
C GLU A 111 0.97 30.01 18.47
N GLY A 112 0.85 31.32 18.75
CA GLY A 112 -0.38 32.07 18.52
C GLY A 112 -0.77 32.09 17.03
N ILE A 113 0.20 32.28 16.14
CA ILE A 113 -0.01 32.22 14.68
C ILE A 113 -0.47 30.81 14.28
N HIS A 114 0.21 29.77 14.78
CA HIS A 114 -0.13 28.38 14.48
C HIS A 114 -1.56 28.01 14.95
N ALA A 115 -1.97 28.48 16.13
CA ALA A 115 -3.33 28.31 16.64
C ALA A 115 -4.37 28.98 15.74
N ARG A 116 -4.17 30.24 15.33
CA ARG A 116 -5.07 30.94 14.41
C ARG A 116 -5.15 30.26 13.04
N LEU A 117 -4.02 29.76 12.54
CA LEU A 117 -4.00 28.97 11.31
C LEU A 117 -4.85 27.70 11.45
N ARG A 118 -4.71 26.98 12.57
CA ARG A 118 -5.50 25.77 12.86
C ARG A 118 -7.01 26.05 12.95
N GLU A 119 -7.41 27.19 13.49
CA GLU A 119 -8.82 27.60 13.58
C GLU A 119 -9.40 27.99 12.22
N ARG A 120 -8.57 28.58 11.35
CA ARG A 120 -9.02 29.14 10.07
C ARG A 120 -8.99 28.14 8.92
N PHE A 121 -8.08 27.16 8.97
CA PHE A 121 -7.75 26.27 7.85
C PHE A 121 -8.09 24.81 8.20
N GLU A 122 -8.83 24.15 7.32
CA GLU A 122 -9.28 22.76 7.50
C GLU A 122 -8.13 21.73 7.53
N HIS A 123 -7.09 21.95 6.73
CA HIS A 123 -5.95 21.03 6.66
C HIS A 123 -4.99 21.30 7.82
N PRO A 124 -4.47 20.27 8.50
CA PRO A 124 -3.43 20.44 9.50
C PRO A 124 -2.21 21.13 8.91
N ILE A 125 -1.65 22.11 9.64
CA ILE A 125 -0.46 22.85 9.22
C ILE A 125 0.67 22.51 10.19
N ASN A 126 1.77 21.97 9.70
CA ASN A 126 2.97 21.75 10.49
C ASN A 126 3.82 23.01 10.50
N ALA A 127 4.53 23.27 11.60
CA ALA A 127 5.46 24.38 11.73
C ALA A 127 6.82 23.86 12.21
N GLY A 128 7.87 24.09 11.42
CA GLY A 128 9.25 23.88 11.84
C GLY A 128 9.89 25.22 12.18
N VAL A 129 10.58 25.31 13.31
CA VAL A 129 11.22 26.56 13.75
C VAL A 129 12.72 26.36 13.88
N GLY A 130 13.50 27.16 13.17
CA GLY A 130 14.96 27.15 13.24
C GLY A 130 15.51 27.85 14.48
N LEU A 131 16.83 27.86 14.63
CA LEU A 131 17.49 28.62 15.69
C LEU A 131 17.67 30.09 15.32
N PRO A 132 17.80 30.99 16.31
CA PRO A 132 18.15 32.38 16.09
C PRO A 132 19.51 32.54 15.40
N CYS A 133 19.56 33.43 14.42
CA CYS A 133 20.80 33.85 13.76
C CYS A 133 21.39 35.10 14.41
N GLY A 134 22.71 35.30 14.27
CA GLY A 134 23.36 36.54 14.70
C GLY A 134 23.10 37.73 13.78
N LYS A 135 22.82 37.49 12.50
CA LYS A 135 22.57 38.51 11.47
C LYS A 135 21.63 37.99 10.39
N LEU A 136 20.96 38.91 9.69
CA LEU A 136 19.99 38.57 8.65
C LEU A 136 20.59 37.79 7.46
N ALA A 137 21.87 37.98 7.16
CA ALA A 137 22.57 37.25 6.10
C ALA A 137 22.62 35.73 6.36
N ASP A 138 22.50 35.31 7.61
CA ASP A 138 22.55 33.90 8.02
C ASP A 138 21.16 33.26 8.07
N ALA A 139 20.10 33.98 7.67
CA ALA A 139 18.71 33.50 7.67
C ALA A 139 18.52 32.15 6.96
N HIS A 140 19.30 31.88 5.92
CA HIS A 140 19.34 30.59 5.22
C HIS A 140 19.69 29.40 6.14
N VAL A 141 20.47 29.61 7.21
CA VAL A 141 20.80 28.58 8.20
C VAL A 141 19.58 28.23 9.03
N SER A 142 18.90 29.24 9.61
CA SER A 142 17.66 29.05 10.36
C SER A 142 16.57 28.43 9.49
N TYR A 143 16.46 28.86 8.23
CA TYR A 143 15.53 28.26 7.27
C TYR A 143 15.79 26.76 7.06
N ARG A 144 17.04 26.34 6.79
CA ARG A 144 17.38 24.91 6.66
C ARG A 144 17.06 24.12 7.92
N GLN A 145 17.30 24.69 9.10
CA GLN A 145 16.94 24.08 10.38
C GLN A 145 15.42 23.94 10.55
N ALA A 146 14.65 24.96 10.19
CA ALA A 146 13.19 24.91 10.19
C ALA A 146 12.67 23.82 9.24
N LEU A 147 13.28 23.66 8.05
CA LEU A 147 12.94 22.57 7.14
C LEU A 147 13.23 21.18 7.73
N LEU A 148 14.34 21.01 8.44
CA LEU A 148 14.64 19.76 9.15
C LEU A 148 13.63 19.52 10.29
N ALA A 149 13.25 20.56 11.03
CA ALA A 149 12.24 20.44 12.09
C ALA A 149 10.85 20.04 11.54
N LEU A 150 10.51 20.45 10.31
CA LEU A 150 9.29 20.01 9.63
C LEU A 150 9.26 18.50 9.34
N GLU A 151 10.41 17.84 9.21
CA GLU A 151 10.50 16.39 9.01
C GLU A 151 10.05 15.61 10.25
N ALA A 152 10.08 16.23 11.43
CA ALA A 152 9.60 15.61 12.66
C ALA A 152 8.14 15.19 12.62
N ARG A 153 7.33 15.77 11.71
CA ARG A 153 5.95 15.33 11.45
C ARG A 153 5.85 13.83 11.22
N PHE A 154 6.91 13.25 10.65
CA PHE A 154 6.94 11.84 10.32
C PHE A 154 6.73 10.96 11.55
N TYR A 155 7.33 11.33 12.69
CA TYR A 155 7.21 10.62 13.96
C TYR A 155 6.18 11.25 14.92
N LYS A 156 6.10 12.59 14.95
CA LYS A 156 5.24 13.32 15.90
C LYS A 156 3.80 13.51 15.40
N GLY A 157 3.52 13.20 14.14
CA GLY A 157 2.21 13.41 13.52
C GLY A 157 2.05 14.81 12.91
N VAL A 158 0.88 15.04 12.28
CA VAL A 158 0.56 16.28 11.56
C VAL A 158 0.03 17.38 12.48
N GLY A 159 0.12 18.62 12.02
CA GLY A 159 -0.43 19.78 12.71
C GLY A 159 0.36 20.20 13.94
N GLN A 160 1.66 19.86 14.02
CA GLN A 160 2.51 20.16 15.18
C GLN A 160 3.46 21.32 14.91
N ILE A 161 3.86 22.03 15.98
CA ILE A 161 5.03 22.93 15.98
C ILE A 161 6.23 22.17 16.54
N VAL A 162 7.38 22.28 15.88
CA VAL A 162 8.62 21.63 16.32
C VAL A 162 9.77 22.61 16.21
N TYR A 163 10.49 22.82 17.31
CA TYR A 163 11.70 23.63 17.33
C TYR A 163 12.93 22.76 17.04
N TYR A 164 13.88 23.30 16.28
CA TYR A 164 15.07 22.56 15.86
C TYR A 164 15.94 22.08 17.03
N ASN A 165 16.01 22.82 18.14
CA ASN A 165 16.74 22.38 19.35
C ASN A 165 16.08 21.20 20.07
N GLU A 166 14.82 20.90 19.79
CA GLU A 166 14.10 19.74 20.35
C GLU A 166 14.25 18.50 19.48
N MET A 167 14.94 18.62 18.34
CA MET A 167 15.17 17.52 17.42
C MET A 167 16.20 16.55 18.01
N GLY A 168 15.82 15.28 18.09
CA GLY A 168 16.77 14.19 18.30
C GLY A 168 17.65 13.97 17.07
N SER A 169 18.68 13.15 17.22
CA SER A 169 19.48 12.69 16.09
C SER A 169 18.75 11.55 15.39
N TYR A 170 18.58 11.66 14.07
CA TYR A 170 18.17 10.52 13.24
C TYR A 170 19.38 9.68 12.89
N ARG A 171 19.27 8.38 13.15
CA ARG A 171 20.33 7.42 12.84
C ARG A 171 20.05 6.75 11.49
N ARG A 172 21.10 6.23 10.88
CA ARG A 172 20.97 5.31 9.75
C ARG A 172 20.78 3.88 10.25
N LEU A 173 19.96 3.11 9.55
CA LEU A 173 19.86 1.68 9.82
C LEU A 173 21.13 1.00 9.32
N GLY A 174 21.74 0.16 10.16
CA GLY A 174 22.91 -0.63 9.80
C GLY A 174 22.54 -1.79 8.87
N GLU A 175 21.96 -2.85 9.44
CA GLU A 175 21.50 -4.02 8.69
C GLU A 175 19.99 -4.19 8.81
N TYR A 176 19.38 -4.60 7.70
CA TYR A 176 17.95 -4.87 7.66
C TYR A 176 17.63 -6.21 8.36
N PRO A 177 16.64 -6.26 9.27
CA PRO A 177 16.39 -7.43 10.11
C PRO A 177 15.58 -8.51 9.40
N VAL A 178 16.25 -9.28 8.53
CA VAL A 178 15.64 -10.40 7.79
C VAL A 178 14.98 -11.42 8.73
N ALA A 179 15.50 -11.60 9.95
CA ALA A 179 14.90 -12.48 10.95
C ALA A 179 13.51 -11.99 11.40
N LYS A 180 13.33 -10.68 11.62
CA LYS A 180 12.05 -10.09 11.99
C LYS A 180 11.04 -10.08 10.83
N GLU A 181 11.52 -9.89 9.61
CA GLU A 181 10.70 -10.09 8.40
C GLU A 181 10.18 -11.53 8.31
N LYS A 182 11.01 -12.54 8.60
CA LYS A 182 10.57 -13.95 8.63
C LYS A 182 9.55 -14.20 9.74
N GLU A 183 9.78 -13.65 10.93
CA GLU A 183 8.83 -13.74 12.05
C GLU A 183 7.46 -13.17 11.67
N LEU A 184 7.44 -12.00 11.02
CA LEU A 184 6.22 -11.39 10.51
C LEU A 184 5.55 -12.24 9.43
N PHE A 185 6.32 -12.85 8.51
CA PHE A 185 5.78 -13.75 7.50
C PHE A 185 5.07 -14.98 8.11
N GLU A 186 5.68 -15.64 9.09
CA GLU A 186 5.07 -16.79 9.76
C GLU A 186 3.75 -16.40 10.46
N ARG A 187 3.67 -15.18 11.03
CA ARG A 187 2.42 -14.67 11.61
C ARG A 187 1.32 -14.43 10.57
N ILE A 188 1.66 -13.90 9.40
CA ILE A 188 0.71 -13.71 8.30
C ILE A 188 0.12 -15.05 7.86
N LYS A 189 0.96 -16.10 7.84
CA LYS A 189 0.60 -17.46 7.42
C LYS A 189 -0.19 -18.25 8.48
N GLY A 190 0.09 -18.01 9.75
CA GLY A 190 -0.48 -18.76 10.88
C GLY A 190 -2.00 -18.63 11.03
N GLU A 191 -2.58 -19.61 11.74
CA GLU A 191 -3.93 -19.48 12.29
C GLU A 191 -3.94 -18.39 13.37
N ASP A 192 -5.13 -17.84 13.64
CA ASP A 192 -5.33 -16.74 14.59
C ASP A 192 -4.81 -17.11 15.99
N ASP A 193 -3.61 -16.62 16.34
CA ASP A 193 -2.97 -16.79 17.65
C ASP A 193 -3.43 -15.71 18.65
N GLY A 194 -4.41 -14.88 18.25
CA GLY A 194 -4.94 -13.76 19.00
C GLY A 194 -4.16 -12.45 18.83
N ILE A 195 -3.04 -12.45 18.09
CA ILE A 195 -2.25 -11.25 17.78
C ILE A 195 -2.62 -10.78 16.37
N SER A 196 -3.10 -9.54 16.26
CA SER A 196 -3.51 -9.00 14.97
C SER A 196 -2.30 -8.71 14.06
N ILE A 197 -2.54 -8.65 12.75
CA ILE A 197 -1.50 -8.27 11.76
C ILE A 197 -0.94 -6.89 12.09
N GLU A 198 -1.81 -5.97 12.51
CA GLU A 198 -1.45 -4.62 12.94
C GLU A 198 -0.44 -4.66 14.09
N GLU A 199 -0.68 -5.46 15.12
CA GLU A 199 0.25 -5.59 16.25
C GLU A 199 1.59 -6.20 15.80
N ALA A 200 1.58 -7.18 14.89
CA ALA A 200 2.80 -7.74 14.33
C ALA A 200 3.61 -6.72 13.52
N VAL A 201 2.92 -5.84 12.77
CA VAL A 201 3.52 -4.72 12.04
C VAL A 201 4.11 -3.70 13.01
N GLU A 202 3.39 -3.34 14.07
CA GLU A 202 3.89 -2.44 15.12
C GLU A 202 5.21 -2.97 15.71
N ARG A 203 5.26 -4.24 16.11
CA ARG A 203 6.46 -4.89 16.66
C ARG A 203 7.65 -4.86 15.69
N PHE A 204 7.41 -4.99 14.38
CA PHE A 204 8.48 -4.90 13.38
C PHE A 204 9.11 -3.50 13.35
N TYR A 205 8.27 -2.45 13.36
CA TYR A 205 8.79 -1.08 13.36
C TYR A 205 9.37 -0.67 14.72
N ASP A 206 8.82 -1.14 15.84
CA ASP A 206 9.38 -0.90 17.16
C ASP A 206 10.80 -1.49 17.25
N TYR A 207 11.01 -2.68 16.68
CA TYR A 207 12.35 -3.26 16.55
C TYR A 207 13.29 -2.38 15.69
N LEU A 208 12.81 -1.84 14.57
CA LEU A 208 13.61 -0.92 13.75
C LEU A 208 13.96 0.38 14.50
N LEU A 209 13.18 0.77 15.49
CA LEU A 209 13.32 2.03 16.23
C LEU A 209 13.94 1.86 17.62
N GLU A 210 14.35 0.64 17.99
CA GLU A 210 14.86 0.30 19.33
C GLU A 210 16.08 1.15 19.74
N ASP A 211 17.05 1.35 18.83
CA ASP A 211 18.22 2.21 19.09
C ASP A 211 17.96 3.71 18.82
N GLY A 212 16.69 4.11 18.68
CA GLY A 212 16.27 5.47 18.37
C GLY A 212 15.76 5.66 16.94
N PRO A 213 15.25 6.88 16.64
CA PRO A 213 14.53 7.15 15.40
C PRO A 213 15.44 7.09 14.18
N LEU A 214 14.96 6.44 13.13
CA LEU A 214 15.66 6.34 11.85
C LEU A 214 15.40 7.57 10.99
N ASP A 215 16.31 7.88 10.07
CA ASP A 215 15.95 8.83 9.01
C ASP A 215 14.83 8.27 8.12
N ARG A 216 14.04 9.17 7.53
CA ARG A 216 12.86 8.81 6.74
C ARG A 216 13.19 7.84 5.61
N ARG A 217 14.33 8.06 4.95
CA ARG A 217 14.78 7.24 3.82
C ARG A 217 15.03 5.80 4.26
N ASN A 218 15.65 5.58 5.42
CA ASN A 218 15.84 4.23 5.95
C ASN A 218 14.53 3.52 6.28
N ILE A 219 13.49 4.24 6.74
CA ILE A 219 12.17 3.64 6.91
C ILE A 219 11.58 3.29 5.55
N ASP A 220 11.55 4.21 4.59
CA ASP A 220 11.02 3.94 3.25
C ASP A 220 11.70 2.72 2.60
N GLU A 221 13.02 2.67 2.62
CA GLU A 221 13.81 1.55 2.07
C GLU A 221 13.52 0.23 2.81
N SER A 222 13.40 0.27 4.14
CA SER A 222 13.08 -0.92 4.95
C SER A 222 11.66 -1.41 4.71
N THR A 223 10.70 -0.50 4.60
CA THR A 223 9.30 -0.84 4.28
C THR A 223 9.17 -1.45 2.90
N ILE A 224 9.81 -0.85 1.88
CA ILE A 224 9.81 -1.40 0.51
C ILE A 224 10.45 -2.80 0.51
N ARG A 225 11.59 -2.96 1.19
CA ARG A 225 12.27 -4.25 1.31
C ARG A 225 11.41 -5.29 2.02
N LEU A 226 10.73 -4.91 3.10
CA LEU A 226 9.80 -5.77 3.84
C LEU A 226 8.72 -6.31 2.92
N LEU A 227 8.02 -5.39 2.28
CA LEU A 227 6.92 -5.70 1.38
C LEU A 227 7.37 -6.65 0.25
N ILE A 228 8.43 -6.30 -0.49
CA ILE A 228 8.99 -7.18 -1.54
C ILE A 228 9.44 -8.54 -0.97
N GLY A 229 10.03 -8.55 0.22
CA GLY A 229 10.49 -9.77 0.89
C GLY A 229 9.34 -10.71 1.26
N LEU A 230 8.23 -10.16 1.76
CA LEU A 230 7.04 -10.92 2.11
C LEU A 230 6.33 -11.45 0.86
N GLU A 231 6.17 -10.63 -0.18
CA GLU A 231 5.67 -11.05 -1.50
C GLU A 231 6.47 -12.24 -2.04
N LYS A 232 7.81 -12.12 -2.10
CA LYS A 232 8.67 -13.19 -2.62
C LYS A 232 8.50 -14.51 -1.88
N ARG A 233 8.34 -14.47 -0.54
CA ARG A 233 8.08 -15.67 0.25
C ARG A 233 6.70 -16.24 -0.02
N ALA A 234 5.69 -15.38 -0.09
CA ALA A 234 4.32 -15.76 -0.43
C ALA A 234 4.26 -16.47 -1.80
N PHE A 235 4.96 -15.94 -2.81
CA PHE A 235 5.06 -16.55 -4.13
C PHE A 235 5.87 -17.83 -4.16
N ALA A 236 6.97 -17.91 -3.40
CA ALA A 236 7.77 -19.14 -3.34
C ALA A 236 6.98 -20.32 -2.76
N GLU A 237 6.01 -20.07 -1.89
CA GLU A 237 5.10 -21.10 -1.34
C GLU A 237 3.84 -21.33 -2.19
N ALA A 238 3.48 -20.38 -3.05
CA ALA A 238 2.37 -20.53 -3.99
C ALA A 238 2.81 -21.42 -5.17
N TYR A 239 2.36 -22.68 -5.17
CA TYR A 239 2.61 -23.66 -6.23
C TYR A 239 2.03 -23.30 -7.62
N ASP A 240 1.51 -22.08 -7.83
CA ASP A 240 0.74 -21.66 -9.00
C ASP A 240 1.33 -20.41 -9.69
N ASP A 241 1.91 -20.63 -10.86
CA ASP A 241 2.52 -19.63 -11.75
C ASP A 241 1.47 -18.63 -12.32
N SER A 242 0.19 -19.00 -12.31
CA SER A 242 -0.90 -18.11 -12.75
C SER A 242 -1.21 -16.99 -11.76
N ALA A 243 -0.84 -17.17 -10.48
CA ALA A 243 -1.02 -16.19 -9.43
C ALA A 243 -0.09 -14.96 -9.61
N TYR A 244 1.04 -15.14 -10.29
CA TYR A 244 1.96 -14.06 -10.66
C TYR A 244 1.34 -13.07 -11.67
N ARG A 245 0.37 -13.50 -12.50
CA ARG A 245 -0.23 -12.66 -13.54
C ARG A 245 -1.38 -11.77 -13.05
N SER A 246 -1.97 -12.08 -11.91
CA SER A 246 -3.13 -11.35 -11.37
C SER A 246 -2.78 -10.40 -10.21
N TYR A 247 -1.57 -10.50 -9.66
CA TYR A 247 -1.13 -9.67 -8.55
C TYR A 247 -0.43 -8.41 -9.05
N SER A 248 -0.97 -7.24 -8.71
CA SER A 248 -0.48 -5.95 -9.22
C SER A 248 0.77 -5.39 -8.52
N GLY A 249 1.37 -6.14 -7.58
CA GLY A 249 2.47 -5.63 -6.76
C GLY A 249 2.02 -4.54 -5.78
N TYR A 250 2.92 -4.15 -4.88
CA TYR A 250 2.75 -2.94 -4.07
C TYR A 250 3.04 -1.66 -4.86
N ASP A 251 2.21 -0.63 -4.66
CA ASP A 251 2.50 0.72 -5.15
C ASP A 251 3.58 1.38 -4.27
N ILE A 252 4.84 1.18 -4.63
CA ILE A 252 6.00 1.74 -3.93
C ILE A 252 5.92 3.27 -3.83
N LEU A 253 5.37 3.93 -4.84
CA LEU A 253 5.28 5.39 -4.86
C LEU A 253 4.30 5.90 -3.80
N SER A 254 3.32 5.09 -3.37
CA SER A 254 2.40 5.46 -2.30
C SER A 254 3.11 5.58 -0.94
N ILE A 255 4.09 4.73 -0.65
CA ILE A 255 4.82 4.70 0.63
C ILE A 255 5.61 6.00 0.82
N VAL A 256 6.36 6.41 -0.20
CA VAL A 256 7.21 7.62 -0.17
C VAL A 256 6.38 8.91 -0.05
N GLN A 257 5.06 8.84 -0.30
CA GLN A 257 4.16 10.00 -0.25
C GLN A 257 3.42 10.15 1.07
N MET A 258 3.47 9.14 1.93
CA MET A 258 2.86 9.20 3.26
C MET A 258 3.63 10.19 4.14
N GLU A 259 2.91 11.01 4.89
CA GLU A 259 3.51 12.06 5.71
C GLU A 259 3.95 11.56 7.08
N THR A 260 3.35 10.47 7.56
CA THR A 260 3.58 9.94 8.91
C THR A 260 3.97 8.46 8.90
N LEU A 261 4.74 8.04 9.91
CA LEU A 261 5.05 6.62 10.14
C LEU A 261 3.76 5.83 10.40
N ARG A 262 2.79 6.45 11.07
CA ARG A 262 1.47 5.87 11.29
C ARG A 262 0.78 5.48 9.98
N GLU A 263 0.75 6.38 8.99
CA GLU A 263 0.19 6.07 7.67
C GLU A 263 0.92 4.91 6.99
N ILE A 264 2.26 4.84 7.12
CA ILE A 264 3.04 3.70 6.61
C ILE A 264 2.62 2.40 7.30
N LYS A 265 2.54 2.39 8.64
CA LYS A 265 2.13 1.21 9.41
C LYS A 265 0.73 0.75 9.01
N GLU A 266 -0.22 1.67 8.94
CA GLU A 266 -1.60 1.40 8.50
C GLU A 266 -1.66 0.84 7.07
N HIS A 267 -0.88 1.42 6.15
CA HIS A 267 -0.78 0.93 4.78
C HIS A 267 -0.20 -0.48 4.72
N VAL A 268 0.92 -0.72 5.42
CA VAL A 268 1.55 -2.04 5.48
C VAL A 268 0.58 -3.05 6.05
N SER A 269 -0.07 -2.79 7.18
CA SER A 269 -1.08 -3.69 7.75
C SER A 269 -2.16 -4.06 6.73
N ALA A 270 -2.71 -3.06 6.02
CA ALA A 270 -3.70 -3.30 4.97
C ALA A 270 -3.15 -4.14 3.80
N GLN A 271 -1.89 -3.95 3.42
CA GLN A 271 -1.21 -4.76 2.40
C GLN A 271 -1.00 -6.20 2.86
N LEU A 272 -0.64 -6.41 4.13
CA LEU A 272 -0.40 -7.74 4.69
C LEU A 272 -1.71 -8.51 4.93
N ILE A 273 -2.80 -7.83 5.28
CA ILE A 273 -4.14 -8.41 5.29
C ILE A 273 -4.51 -8.92 3.89
N ARG A 274 -4.34 -8.10 2.84
CA ARG A 274 -4.58 -8.53 1.45
C ARG A 274 -3.68 -9.68 1.03
N LEU A 275 -2.40 -9.64 1.45
CA LEU A 275 -1.46 -10.73 1.19
C LEU A 275 -1.92 -12.02 1.88
N ARG A 276 -2.37 -11.95 3.13
CA ARG A 276 -2.95 -13.09 3.86
C ARG A 276 -4.16 -13.64 3.13
N GLU A 277 -5.10 -12.79 2.73
CA GLU A 277 -6.30 -13.20 1.99
C GLU A 277 -5.96 -13.89 0.67
N TRP A 278 -4.92 -13.41 -0.02
CA TRP A 278 -4.40 -14.03 -1.24
C TRP A 278 -3.68 -15.36 -0.96
N MET A 279 -2.89 -15.43 0.12
CA MET A 279 -2.15 -16.63 0.54
C MET A 279 -3.09 -17.72 1.08
N MET A 280 -4.20 -17.33 1.70
CA MET A 280 -5.22 -18.25 2.19
C MET A 280 -6.00 -18.78 0.99
N PRO A 281 -5.82 -20.06 0.58
CA PRO A 281 -6.78 -20.66 -0.34
C PRO A 281 -8.16 -20.56 0.32
N ALA A 282 -9.16 -20.04 -0.39
CA ALA A 282 -10.53 -19.79 0.08
C ALA A 282 -11.04 -20.83 1.08
N ARG A 283 -10.78 -20.64 2.38
CA ARG A 283 -11.06 -21.49 3.54
C ARG A 283 -10.81 -23.01 3.39
N PRO A 284 -10.54 -23.74 4.49
CA PRO A 284 -10.49 -25.20 4.53
C PRO A 284 -11.87 -25.85 4.41
N GLU A 285 -12.73 -25.39 3.49
CA GLU A 285 -13.65 -26.33 2.83
C GLU A 285 -12.84 -27.30 1.95
N SER A 286 -11.55 -27.05 1.71
CA SER A 286 -10.49 -28.05 1.56
C SER A 286 -10.57 -28.89 0.28
N ARG A 287 -9.40 -29.19 -0.29
CA ARG A 287 -9.25 -30.12 -1.41
C ARG A 287 -10.07 -31.41 -1.21
N HIS A 288 -10.28 -31.86 0.04
CA HIS A 288 -11.18 -32.97 0.36
C HIS A 288 -12.64 -32.71 -0.02
N THR A 289 -13.23 -31.53 0.21
CA THR A 289 -14.62 -31.28 -0.21
C THR A 289 -14.72 -31.09 -1.71
N ILE A 290 -13.67 -30.57 -2.37
CA ILE A 290 -13.65 -30.46 -3.84
C ILE A 290 -13.59 -31.86 -4.46
N ILE A 291 -12.72 -32.72 -3.94
CA ILE A 291 -12.64 -34.12 -4.36
C ILE A 291 -13.92 -34.88 -3.99
N LYS A 292 -14.49 -34.64 -2.81
CA LYS A 292 -15.76 -35.25 -2.39
C LYS A 292 -16.91 -34.80 -3.29
N LYS A 293 -17.10 -33.49 -3.53
CA LYS A 293 -18.09 -32.94 -4.47
C LYS A 293 -17.88 -33.49 -5.88
N THR A 294 -16.62 -33.64 -6.31
CA THR A 294 -16.28 -34.27 -7.60
C THR A 294 -16.73 -35.74 -7.62
N LEU A 295 -16.40 -36.52 -6.58
CA LEU A 295 -16.82 -37.92 -6.46
C LEU A 295 -18.35 -38.07 -6.37
N ASP A 296 -19.02 -37.24 -5.59
CA ASP A 296 -20.47 -37.23 -5.44
C ASP A 296 -21.15 -36.91 -6.78
N TYR A 297 -20.64 -35.92 -7.51
CA TYR A 297 -21.11 -35.60 -8.85
C TYR A 297 -20.88 -36.77 -9.83
N LEU A 298 -19.71 -37.42 -9.77
CA LEU A 298 -19.44 -38.60 -10.59
C LEU A 298 -20.36 -39.77 -10.24
N GLN A 299 -20.81 -39.91 -9.00
CA GLN A 299 -21.75 -40.98 -8.62
C GLN A 299 -23.19 -40.69 -9.06
N GLN A 300 -23.60 -39.42 -9.00
CA GLN A 300 -24.98 -38.99 -9.31
C GLN A 300 -25.21 -38.83 -10.82
N ASP A 301 -24.25 -38.20 -11.53
CA ASP A 301 -24.41 -37.75 -12.92
C ASP A 301 -23.39 -38.40 -13.88
N PHE A 302 -22.95 -39.65 -13.61
CA PHE A 302 -21.91 -40.35 -14.39
C PHE A 302 -22.19 -40.41 -15.90
N GLU A 303 -23.45 -40.44 -16.33
CA GLU A 303 -23.84 -40.54 -17.74
C GLU A 303 -23.31 -39.36 -18.57
N PHE A 304 -23.41 -38.15 -18.02
CA PHE A 304 -23.03 -36.90 -18.71
C PHE A 304 -21.75 -36.27 -18.18
N ALA A 305 -21.16 -36.81 -17.11
CA ALA A 305 -19.95 -36.27 -16.52
C ALA A 305 -18.77 -36.24 -17.52
N THR A 306 -18.11 -35.10 -17.58
CA THR A 306 -16.86 -34.88 -18.31
C THR A 306 -15.91 -34.09 -17.41
N LEU A 307 -14.60 -34.11 -17.70
CA LEU A 307 -13.66 -33.32 -16.91
C LEU A 307 -14.02 -31.82 -16.98
N ASP A 308 -14.43 -31.33 -18.16
CA ASP A 308 -14.75 -29.92 -18.38
C ASP A 308 -15.98 -29.46 -17.58
N ASN A 309 -17.11 -30.18 -17.69
CA ASN A 309 -18.32 -29.78 -16.97
C ASN A 309 -18.17 -29.95 -15.44
N THR A 310 -17.39 -30.93 -14.99
CA THR A 310 -17.14 -31.15 -13.57
C THR A 310 -16.25 -30.04 -13.01
N ALA A 311 -15.20 -29.67 -13.75
CA ALA A 311 -14.32 -28.57 -13.37
C ALA A 311 -15.10 -27.25 -13.22
N ARG A 312 -16.00 -26.94 -14.16
CA ARG A 312 -16.89 -25.77 -14.04
C ARG A 312 -17.78 -25.83 -12.80
N LYS A 313 -18.39 -26.99 -12.50
CA LYS A 313 -19.24 -27.18 -11.31
C LYS A 313 -18.51 -26.97 -9.98
N VAL A 314 -17.21 -27.24 -9.95
CA VAL A 314 -16.37 -27.04 -8.76
C VAL A 314 -15.50 -25.78 -8.84
N HIS A 315 -15.81 -24.88 -9.78
CA HIS A 315 -15.12 -23.60 -10.00
C HIS A 315 -13.60 -23.74 -10.24
N MET A 316 -13.20 -24.71 -11.06
CA MET A 316 -11.82 -25.00 -11.44
C MET A 316 -11.60 -25.05 -12.95
N THR A 317 -10.33 -24.93 -13.35
CA THR A 317 -9.91 -25.30 -14.71
C THR A 317 -9.80 -26.83 -14.83
N PRO A 318 -10.05 -27.41 -16.02
CA PRO A 318 -9.93 -28.87 -16.24
C PRO A 318 -8.54 -29.42 -15.90
N THR A 319 -7.50 -28.67 -16.26
CA THR A 319 -6.09 -29.04 -15.99
C THR A 319 -5.81 -29.14 -14.50
N TYR A 320 -6.29 -28.16 -13.72
CA TYR A 320 -6.08 -28.14 -12.28
C TYR A 320 -6.87 -29.25 -11.57
N LEU A 321 -8.14 -29.46 -11.94
CA LEU A 321 -8.94 -30.55 -11.40
C LEU A 321 -8.30 -31.92 -11.68
N SER A 322 -7.76 -32.13 -12.89
CA SER A 322 -7.09 -33.39 -13.25
C SER A 322 -5.87 -33.69 -12.38
N ALA A 323 -5.00 -32.68 -12.19
CA ALA A 323 -3.82 -32.80 -11.35
C ALA A 323 -4.17 -33.04 -9.87
N LEU A 324 -5.11 -32.24 -9.35
CA LEU A 324 -5.59 -32.36 -7.97
C LEU A 324 -6.22 -33.74 -7.72
N PHE A 325 -7.09 -34.19 -8.62
CA PHE A 325 -7.79 -35.47 -8.49
C PHE A 325 -6.82 -36.66 -8.47
N LYS A 326 -5.81 -36.66 -9.35
CA LYS A 326 -4.78 -37.70 -9.37
C LYS A 326 -3.94 -37.70 -8.10
N ASN A 327 -3.51 -36.53 -7.64
CA ASN A 327 -2.70 -36.41 -6.44
C ASN A 327 -3.47 -36.81 -5.17
N SER A 328 -4.78 -36.54 -5.11
CA SER A 328 -5.60 -36.86 -3.94
C SER A 328 -6.15 -38.28 -3.92
N THR A 329 -6.45 -38.88 -5.08
CA THR A 329 -7.12 -40.21 -5.15
C THR A 329 -6.20 -41.33 -5.64
N GLY A 330 -5.02 -41.00 -6.16
CA GLY A 330 -4.12 -41.95 -6.82
C GLY A 330 -4.58 -42.41 -8.22
N LYS A 331 -5.78 -42.01 -8.66
CA LYS A 331 -6.36 -42.32 -9.98
C LYS A 331 -6.64 -41.06 -10.76
N THR A 332 -6.57 -41.12 -12.08
CA THR A 332 -7.05 -40.01 -12.92
C THR A 332 -8.58 -39.91 -12.87
N PHE A 333 -9.10 -38.71 -13.14
CA PHE A 333 -10.55 -38.46 -13.26
C PHE A 333 -11.23 -39.44 -14.23
N ILE A 334 -10.61 -39.70 -15.39
CA ILE A 334 -11.16 -40.58 -16.43
C ILE A 334 -11.17 -42.04 -15.97
N GLU A 335 -10.15 -42.49 -15.26
CA GLU A 335 -10.13 -43.85 -14.68
C GLU A 335 -11.25 -44.04 -13.67
N GLN A 336 -11.45 -43.08 -12.77
CA GLN A 336 -12.52 -43.14 -11.77
C GLN A 336 -13.91 -43.15 -12.42
N LEU A 337 -14.15 -42.27 -13.40
CA LEU A 337 -15.41 -42.24 -14.13
C LEU A 337 -15.65 -43.54 -14.91
N THR A 338 -14.60 -44.11 -15.49
CA THR A 338 -14.68 -45.42 -16.18
C THR A 338 -15.09 -46.52 -15.21
N ASP A 339 -14.47 -46.59 -14.02
CA ASP A 339 -14.79 -47.59 -13.00
C ASP A 339 -16.28 -47.49 -12.59
N ILE A 340 -16.78 -46.29 -12.31
CA ILE A 340 -18.19 -46.06 -11.95
C ILE A 340 -19.14 -46.53 -13.06
N ARG A 341 -18.87 -46.16 -14.32
CA ARG A 341 -19.72 -46.53 -15.47
C ARG A 341 -19.74 -48.04 -15.69
N ILE A 342 -18.62 -48.73 -15.49
CA ILE A 342 -18.54 -50.19 -15.65
C ILE A 342 -19.31 -50.90 -14.54
N GLU A 343 -19.23 -50.45 -13.28
CA GLU A 343 -20.04 -51.03 -12.21
C GLU A 343 -21.54 -50.83 -12.47
N LYS A 344 -21.97 -49.65 -12.89
CA LYS A 344 -23.38 -49.41 -13.30
C LYS A 344 -23.80 -50.29 -14.48
N ALA A 345 -22.91 -50.50 -15.45
CA ALA A 345 -23.19 -51.39 -16.57
C ALA A 345 -23.35 -52.85 -16.13
N LYS A 346 -22.53 -53.34 -15.20
CA LYS A 346 -22.68 -54.68 -14.62
C LYS A 346 -24.05 -54.86 -13.98
N ASP A 347 -24.50 -53.89 -13.17
CA ASP A 347 -25.81 -53.94 -12.53
C ASP A 347 -26.95 -54.03 -13.55
N MET A 348 -26.90 -53.22 -14.62
CA MET A 348 -27.89 -53.25 -15.70
C MET A 348 -27.86 -54.57 -16.47
N LEU A 349 -26.67 -55.13 -16.74
CA LEU A 349 -26.52 -56.38 -17.49
C LEU A 349 -27.08 -57.59 -16.73
N ARG A 350 -27.02 -57.57 -15.38
CA ARG A 350 -27.58 -58.63 -14.52
C ARG A 350 -29.06 -58.45 -14.24
N GLY A 351 -29.51 -57.21 -14.04
CA GLY A 351 -30.85 -56.91 -13.55
C GLY A 351 -31.90 -56.56 -14.62
N THR A 352 -31.51 -56.46 -15.90
CA THR A 352 -32.41 -56.01 -16.97
C THR A 352 -32.23 -56.78 -18.28
N HIS A 353 -33.23 -56.68 -19.17
CA HIS A 353 -33.18 -57.22 -20.54
C HIS A 353 -32.67 -56.23 -21.59
N LEU A 354 -32.09 -55.10 -21.16
CA LEU A 354 -31.60 -54.06 -22.09
C LEU A 354 -30.56 -54.63 -23.05
N LYS A 355 -30.55 -54.23 -24.32
CA LYS A 355 -29.51 -54.63 -25.27
C LYS A 355 -28.19 -53.94 -24.94
N ASN A 356 -27.05 -54.52 -25.35
CA ASN A 356 -25.72 -53.98 -25.01
C ASN A 356 -25.52 -52.52 -25.47
N TYR A 357 -26.09 -52.11 -26.61
CA TYR A 357 -26.01 -50.71 -27.05
C TYR A 357 -26.84 -49.78 -26.16
N GLU A 358 -27.97 -50.25 -25.64
CA GLU A 358 -28.84 -49.48 -24.74
C GLU A 358 -28.21 -49.32 -23.35
N VAL A 359 -27.45 -50.32 -22.91
CA VAL A 359 -26.62 -50.23 -21.68
C VAL A 359 -25.47 -49.25 -21.91
N ALA A 360 -24.78 -49.33 -23.06
CA ALA A 360 -23.70 -48.43 -23.41
C ALA A 360 -24.14 -46.96 -23.39
N GLU A 361 -25.29 -46.66 -24.00
CA GLU A 361 -25.87 -45.32 -24.02
C GLU A 361 -26.19 -44.83 -22.60
N ARG A 362 -26.93 -45.62 -21.81
CA ARG A 362 -27.34 -45.27 -20.44
C ARG A 362 -26.18 -45.11 -19.46
N VAL A 363 -25.03 -45.72 -19.73
CA VAL A 363 -23.82 -45.54 -18.89
C VAL A 363 -22.87 -44.48 -19.43
N GLY A 364 -23.30 -43.68 -20.43
CA GLY A 364 -22.58 -42.50 -20.89
C GLY A 364 -21.56 -42.76 -22.01
N TYR A 365 -21.70 -43.86 -22.76
CA TYR A 365 -20.89 -44.14 -23.95
C TYR A 365 -21.73 -43.97 -25.22
N LYS A 366 -21.31 -43.04 -26.09
CA LYS A 366 -21.95 -42.83 -27.40
C LYS A 366 -21.68 -43.96 -28.39
N ASP A 367 -20.56 -44.67 -28.24
CA ASP A 367 -20.18 -45.78 -29.11
C ASP A 367 -20.21 -47.10 -28.33
N SER A 368 -21.13 -47.98 -28.72
CA SER A 368 -21.31 -49.30 -28.11
C SER A 368 -20.13 -50.25 -28.33
N ARG A 369 -19.38 -50.10 -29.43
CA ARG A 369 -18.17 -50.88 -29.70
C ARG A 369 -17.04 -50.46 -28.76
N TYR A 370 -16.85 -49.16 -28.57
CA TYR A 370 -15.87 -48.64 -27.61
C TYR A 370 -16.20 -49.06 -26.18
N PHE A 371 -17.47 -48.95 -25.77
CA PHE A 371 -17.94 -49.49 -24.49
C PHE A 371 -17.59 -50.97 -24.33
N SER A 372 -17.89 -51.82 -25.32
CA SER A 372 -17.64 -53.26 -25.24
C SER A 372 -16.15 -53.58 -25.05
N GLN A 373 -15.26 -52.81 -25.70
CA GLN A 373 -13.81 -52.95 -25.53
C GLN A 373 -13.37 -52.56 -24.12
N ILE A 374 -13.83 -51.41 -23.61
CA ILE A 374 -13.50 -50.94 -22.25
C ILE A 374 -14.04 -51.90 -21.19
N PHE A 375 -15.27 -52.39 -21.37
CA PHE A 375 -15.89 -53.37 -20.47
C PHE A 375 -15.07 -54.66 -20.45
N LYS A 376 -14.73 -55.23 -21.61
CA LYS A 376 -13.89 -56.43 -21.68
C LYS A 376 -12.52 -56.22 -21.06
N LYS A 377 -11.91 -55.04 -21.25
CA LYS A 377 -10.62 -54.69 -20.63
C LYS A 377 -10.71 -54.62 -19.10
N LYS A 378 -11.80 -54.08 -18.55
CA LYS A 378 -11.98 -53.89 -17.10
C LYS A 378 -12.50 -55.14 -16.38
N VAL A 379 -13.29 -55.97 -17.06
CA VAL A 379 -14.01 -57.11 -16.47
C VAL A 379 -13.42 -58.47 -16.89
N GLY A 380 -12.68 -58.52 -18.01
CA GLY A 380 -12.16 -59.76 -18.60
C GLY A 380 -13.13 -60.46 -19.56
N LEU A 381 -14.41 -60.09 -19.51
CA LEU A 381 -15.50 -60.66 -20.31
C LEU A 381 -16.19 -59.57 -21.11
N SER A 382 -16.69 -59.89 -22.30
CA SER A 382 -17.60 -59.00 -23.02
C SER A 382 -18.92 -58.81 -22.27
N PRO A 383 -19.67 -57.73 -22.53
CA PRO A 383 -20.98 -57.52 -21.91
C PRO A 383 -21.96 -58.69 -22.09
N SER A 384 -21.97 -59.33 -23.26
CA SER A 384 -22.80 -60.52 -23.53
C SER A 384 -22.37 -61.73 -22.69
N GLU A 385 -21.06 -62.05 -22.71
CA GLU A 385 -20.51 -63.17 -21.92
C GLU A 385 -20.79 -62.97 -20.42
N TYR A 386 -20.67 -61.73 -19.94
CA TYR A 386 -20.95 -61.39 -18.55
C TYR A 386 -22.43 -61.58 -18.18
N ARG A 387 -23.36 -61.24 -19.08
CA ARG A 387 -24.79 -61.49 -18.89
C ARG A 387 -25.10 -62.98 -18.84
N ASP A 388 -24.58 -63.75 -19.78
CA ASP A 388 -24.84 -65.18 -19.86
C ASP A 388 -24.35 -65.93 -18.61
N MET A 389 -23.29 -65.42 -17.96
CA MET A 389 -22.82 -65.92 -16.66
C MET A 389 -23.71 -65.54 -15.48
N ALA A 390 -24.37 -64.39 -15.51
CA ALA A 390 -25.18 -63.90 -14.39
C ALA A 390 -26.64 -64.37 -14.42
N VAL A 391 -27.10 -64.88 -15.58
CA VAL A 391 -28.43 -65.48 -15.78
C VAL A 391 -28.42 -67.00 -15.46
N ARG A 392 -27.23 -67.59 -15.28
CA ARG A 392 -27.04 -68.91 -14.68
C ARG A 392 -26.99 -68.79 -13.16
#